data_AF-A0A401NK16-F1
#
_entry.id   AF-A0A401NK16-F1
#
_cell.length_a   1.000
_cell.length_b   1.000
_cell.length_c   1.000
_cell.angle_alpha   90.00
_cell.angle_beta   90.00
_cell.angle_gamma   90.00
#
_symmetry.space_group_name_H-M   'P 1'
#
loop_
_entity.id
_entity.type
_entity.pdbx_description
1 polymer ?
#
loop_
_entity_poly.entity_id
_entity_poly.type
_entity_poly.pdbx_seq_one_letter_code
_entity_poly.pdbx_strand_id
1 'polypeptide(L)'
;MDSGLKPEKLNLDARSPKATEIFLNWLRCFEAYLNSSETEVDGPRKLSLLHARVGHRLSFVIEKATTYEMEVKILQKRFVKPINEEHARHLLSTCRQRSGETLDE
;
A
#
# COMPACT_ATOMS: atom_id res chain seq x y z
N MET A 1 22.78 -8.25 -16.94
CA MET A 1 22.53 -7.31 -15.82
C MET A 1 21.15 -7.67 -15.30
N ASP A 2 21.05 -8.50 -14.26
CA ASP A 2 19.74 -9.02 -13.81
C ASP A 2 19.58 -8.97 -12.28
N SER A 3 20.25 -8.02 -11.63
CA SER A 3 20.12 -7.76 -10.19
C SER A 3 19.04 -6.74 -9.85
N GLY A 4 18.34 -6.20 -10.86
CA GLY A 4 17.50 -4.99 -10.74
C GLY A 4 16.05 -5.21 -10.33
N LEU A 5 15.56 -6.45 -10.25
CA LEU A 5 14.14 -6.71 -9.98
C LEU A 5 13.84 -7.01 -8.51
N LYS A 6 14.84 -7.06 -7.63
CA LYS A 6 14.60 -7.39 -6.22
C LYS A 6 13.98 -6.19 -5.50
N PRO A 7 12.72 -6.29 -5.04
CA PRO A 7 12.09 -5.18 -4.36
C PRO A 7 12.81 -4.90 -3.03
N GLU A 8 12.98 -3.61 -2.73
CA GLU A 8 13.49 -3.16 -1.44
C GLU A 8 12.52 -3.56 -0.31
N LYS A 9 13.02 -3.60 0.93
CA LYS A 9 12.17 -3.93 2.07
C LYS A 9 11.10 -2.85 2.23
N LEU A 10 9.82 -3.27 2.26
CA LEU A 10 8.71 -2.37 2.49
C LEU A 10 8.74 -1.88 3.94
N ASN A 11 9.29 -0.68 4.15
CA ASN A 11 9.30 0.02 5.43
C ASN A 11 8.52 1.32 5.28
N LEU A 12 7.20 1.21 5.35
CA LEU A 12 6.31 2.31 5.03
C LEU A 12 5.43 2.70 6.22
N ASP A 13 5.35 3.99 6.49
CA ASP A 13 4.46 4.53 7.50
C ASP A 13 3.08 4.82 6.91
N ALA A 14 2.04 4.19 7.47
CA ALA A 14 0.66 4.31 6.99
C ALA A 14 0.04 5.72 7.16
N ARG A 15 0.76 6.67 7.79
CA ARG A 15 0.35 8.07 7.89
C ARG A 15 0.90 8.94 6.77
N SER A 16 1.81 8.42 5.94
CA SER A 16 2.35 9.19 4.82
C SER A 16 1.28 9.40 3.74
N PRO A 17 1.12 10.62 3.19
CA PRO A 17 0.15 10.89 2.14
C PRO A 17 0.44 10.12 0.84
N LYS A 18 1.71 9.75 0.61
CA LYS A 18 2.15 8.93 -0.53
C LYS A 18 2.14 7.43 -0.23
N ALA A 19 1.65 7.01 0.94
CA ALA A 19 1.72 5.61 1.35
C ALA A 19 1.01 4.67 0.39
N THR A 20 -0.16 5.09 -0.12
CA THR A 20 -0.93 4.36 -1.13
C THR A 20 -0.13 4.18 -2.42
N GLU A 21 0.39 5.26 -3.00
CA GLU A 21 1.13 5.21 -4.27
C GLU A 21 2.40 4.37 -4.16
N ILE A 22 3.17 4.56 -3.09
CA ILE A 22 4.41 3.80 -2.90
C ILE A 22 4.10 2.32 -2.66
N PHE A 23 3.05 1.99 -1.89
CA PHE A 23 2.61 0.61 -1.70
C PHE A 23 2.18 -0.05 -3.01
N LEU A 24 1.37 0.63 -3.84
CA LEU A 24 0.94 0.12 -5.15
C LEU A 24 2.12 -0.08 -6.10
N ASN A 25 3.05 0.87 -6.14
CA ASN A 25 4.26 0.75 -6.95
C ASN A 25 5.12 -0.43 -6.47
N TRP A 26 5.32 -0.56 -5.16
CA TRP A 26 6.07 -1.67 -4.59
C TRP A 26 5.42 -3.03 -4.86
N LEU A 27 4.10 -3.13 -4.75
CA LEU A 27 3.35 -4.36 -5.05
C LEU A 27 3.54 -4.75 -6.53
N ARG A 28 3.45 -3.78 -7.44
CA ARG A 28 3.72 -4.01 -8.87
C ARG A 28 5.15 -4.50 -9.12
N CYS A 29 6.15 -3.93 -8.44
CA CYS A 29 7.53 -4.41 -8.52
C CYS A 29 7.69 -5.84 -7.96
N PHE A 30 6.99 -6.15 -6.87
CA PHE A 30 7.01 -7.49 -6.27
C PHE A 30 6.35 -8.54 -7.17
N GLU A 31 5.23 -8.21 -7.82
CA GLU A 31 4.60 -9.09 -8.80
C GLU A 31 5.47 -9.28 -10.04
N ALA A 32 6.10 -8.23 -10.54
CA ALA A 32 7.06 -8.33 -11.64
C ALA A 32 8.26 -9.23 -11.27
N TYR A 33 8.75 -9.13 -10.04
CA TYR A 33 9.80 -9.99 -9.50
C TYR A 33 9.37 -11.47 -9.42
N LEU A 34 8.13 -11.74 -9.01
CA LEU A 34 7.59 -13.10 -9.00
C LEU A 34 7.46 -13.65 -10.43
N ASN A 35 7.01 -12.82 -11.38
CA ASN A 35 6.83 -13.21 -12.77
C ASN A 35 8.15 -13.35 -13.54
N SER A 36 9.21 -12.64 -13.13
CA SER A 36 10.55 -12.80 -13.69
C SER A 36 11.26 -14.05 -13.19
N SER A 37 10.73 -14.73 -12.18
CA SER A 37 11.33 -15.97 -11.70
C SER A 37 11.13 -17.07 -12.75
N GLU A 38 12.22 -17.68 -13.20
CA GLU A 38 12.18 -18.82 -14.13
C GLU A 38 11.41 -20.03 -13.57
N THR A 39 11.21 -20.08 -12.25
CA THR A 39 10.46 -21.12 -11.56
C THR A 39 9.11 -20.58 -11.12
N GLU A 40 8.03 -21.33 -11.41
CA GLU A 40 6.72 -21.01 -10.87
C GLU A 40 6.79 -20.97 -9.33
N VAL A 41 6.53 -19.80 -8.77
CA VAL A 41 6.54 -19.60 -7.32
C VAL A 41 5.18 -20.02 -6.78
N ASP A 42 5.15 -21.14 -6.06
CA ASP A 42 3.96 -21.66 -5.40
C ASP A 42 3.44 -20.69 -4.31
N GLY A 43 2.17 -20.82 -3.93
CA GLY A 43 1.49 -19.92 -2.96
C GLY A 43 2.23 -19.73 -1.63
N PRO A 44 2.70 -20.81 -0.95
CA PRO A 44 3.45 -20.71 0.30
C PRO A 44 4.82 -20.05 0.11
N ARG A 45 5.44 -20.25 -1.06
CA ARG A 45 6.74 -19.65 -1.39
C ARG A 45 6.57 -18.16 -1.69
N LYS A 46 5.48 -17.74 -2.34
CA LYS A 46 5.09 -16.33 -2.51
C LYS A 46 4.91 -15.64 -1.17
N LEU A 47 4.20 -16.27 -0.23
CA LEU A 47 4.00 -15.74 1.11
C LEU A 47 5.31 -15.59 1.89
N SER A 48 6.17 -16.61 1.85
CA SER A 48 7.49 -16.55 2.50
C SER A 48 8.38 -15.43 1.93
N LEU A 49 8.36 -15.23 0.60
CA LEU A 49 9.08 -14.14 -0.06
C LEU A 49 8.49 -12.76 0.32
N LEU A 50 7.17 -12.67 0.46
CA LEU A 50 6.50 -11.46 0.89
C LEU A 50 6.92 -11.10 2.32
N HIS A 51 6.82 -12.04 3.27
CA HIS A 51 7.32 -11.88 4.65
C HIS A 51 8.78 -11.43 4.71
N ALA A 52 9.66 -12.02 3.91
CA ALA A 52 11.08 -11.66 3.87
C ALA A 52 11.34 -10.23 3.36
N ARG A 53 10.39 -9.68 2.60
CA ARG A 53 10.45 -8.35 1.98
C ARG A 53 9.64 -7.30 2.73
N VAL A 54 8.83 -7.71 3.69
CA VAL A 54 8.07 -6.81 4.54
C VAL A 54 8.90 -6.41 5.77
N GLY A 55 8.84 -5.14 6.16
CA GLY A 55 9.53 -4.64 7.35
C GLY A 55 8.96 -5.21 8.65
N HIS A 56 9.76 -5.26 9.72
CA HIS A 56 9.38 -5.83 11.02
C HIS A 56 8.05 -5.28 11.58
N ARG A 57 7.80 -3.97 11.39
CA ARG A 57 6.55 -3.32 11.84
C ARG A 57 5.29 -3.86 11.15
N LEU A 58 5.44 -4.24 9.89
CA LEU A 58 4.35 -4.76 9.08
C LEU A 58 4.22 -6.27 9.24
N SER A 59 5.31 -6.98 9.53
CA SER A 59 5.33 -8.42 9.85
C SER A 59 4.30 -8.79 10.92
N PHE A 60 4.20 -7.99 11.99
CA PHE A 60 3.22 -8.24 13.07
C PHE A 60 1.75 -8.11 12.60
N VAL A 61 1.51 -7.30 11.58
CA VAL A 61 0.17 -7.03 11.05
C VAL A 61 -0.30 -8.17 10.15
N ILE A 62 0.65 -8.77 9.43
CA ILE A 62 0.42 -9.83 8.45
C ILE A 62 0.59 -11.23 9.02
N GLU A 63 1.13 -11.38 10.23
CA GLU A 63 1.30 -12.67 10.91
C GLU A 63 0.03 -13.54 10.94
N LYS A 64 -1.14 -12.89 10.94
CA LYS A 64 -2.45 -13.56 10.93
C LYS A 64 -2.88 -14.08 9.56
N ALA A 65 -2.18 -13.71 8.49
CA ALA A 65 -2.48 -14.15 7.14
C ALA A 65 -1.85 -15.52 6.87
N THR A 66 -2.68 -16.47 6.43
CA THR A 66 -2.22 -17.83 6.06
C THR A 66 -1.96 -17.96 4.56
N THR A 67 -2.42 -16.99 3.76
CA THR A 67 -2.27 -16.98 2.30
C THR A 67 -1.80 -15.63 1.80
N TYR A 68 -1.07 -15.65 0.67
CA TYR A 68 -0.57 -14.46 0.00
C TYR A 68 -1.69 -13.44 -0.28
N GLU A 69 -2.85 -13.92 -0.74
CA GLU A 69 -3.99 -13.05 -1.05
C GLU A 69 -4.57 -12.36 0.19
N MET A 70 -4.65 -13.08 1.32
CA MET A 70 -5.09 -12.47 2.59
C MET A 70 -4.12 -11.41 3.06
N GLU A 71 -2.82 -11.66 2.93
CA GLU A 71 -1.78 -10.73 3.33
C GLU A 71 -1.83 -9.44 2.51
N VAL A 72 -1.90 -9.57 1.18
CA VAL A 72 -2.04 -8.43 0.27
C VAL A 72 -3.32 -7.64 0.56
N LYS A 73 -4.44 -8.31 0.85
CA LYS A 73 -5.69 -7.63 1.26
C LYS A 73 -5.55 -6.85 2.56
N ILE A 74 -4.86 -7.39 3.57
CA ILE A 74 -4.61 -6.70 4.84
C ILE A 74 -3.73 -5.47 4.60
N LEU A 75 -2.67 -5.61 3.80
CA LEU A 75 -1.78 -4.51 3.45
C LEU A 75 -2.51 -3.43 2.64
N GLN A 76 -3.32 -3.81 1.65
CA GLN A 76 -4.18 -2.90 0.91
C GLN A 76 -5.11 -2.13 1.84
N LYS A 77 -5.84 -2.82 2.74
CA LYS A 77 -6.74 -2.15 3.69
C LYS A 77 -6.01 -1.16 4.61
N ARG A 78 -4.71 -1.40 4.87
CA ARG A 78 -3.91 -0.55 5.75
C ARG A 78 -3.33 0.67 5.05
N PHE A 79 -2.86 0.51 3.81
CA PHE A 79 -2.19 1.58 3.04
C PHE A 79 -3.13 2.29 2.08
N VAL A 80 -3.98 1.54 1.40
CA VAL A 80 -5.11 2.07 0.64
C VAL A 80 -6.22 2.39 1.63
N LYS A 81 -6.05 3.50 2.36
CA LYS A 81 -7.19 4.06 3.08
C LYS A 81 -8.27 4.36 2.03
N PRO A 82 -9.53 3.94 2.22
CA PRO A 82 -10.62 4.62 1.51
C PRO A 82 -10.44 6.10 1.86
N ILE A 83 -10.47 6.99 0.86
CA ILE A 83 -10.34 8.44 1.04
C ILE A 83 -11.18 8.79 2.27
N ASN A 84 -10.50 9.07 3.39
CA ASN A 84 -11.17 9.30 4.65
C ASN A 84 -12.04 10.53 4.41
N GLU A 85 -13.35 10.35 4.35
CA GLU A 85 -14.33 11.43 4.38
C GLU A 85 -14.04 12.42 5.51
N GLU A 86 -13.31 12.00 6.55
CA GLU A 86 -12.88 12.85 7.66
C GLU A 86 -11.80 13.87 7.27
N HIS A 87 -10.84 13.52 6.39
CA HIS A 87 -9.89 14.49 5.84
C HIS A 87 -10.57 15.39 4.81
N ALA A 88 -11.50 14.84 4.03
CA ALA A 88 -12.34 15.63 3.12
C ALA A 88 -13.27 16.59 3.89
N ARG A 89 -13.89 16.16 5.00
CA ARG A 89 -14.67 17.01 5.90
C ARG A 89 -13.82 18.07 6.56
N HIS A 90 -12.60 17.74 6.97
CA HIS A 90 -11.68 18.74 7.52
C HIS A 90 -11.31 19.80 6.48
N LEU A 91 -11.04 19.41 5.23
CA LEU A 91 -10.84 20.33 4.11
C LEU A 91 -12.10 21.17 3.80
N LEU A 92 -13.29 20.57 3.78
CA LEU A 92 -14.56 21.26 3.56
C LEU A 92 -14.91 22.22 4.71
N SER A 93 -14.65 21.86 5.97
CA SER A 93 -14.87 22.73 7.13
C SER A 93 -13.87 23.87 7.23
N THR A 94 -12.70 23.76 6.60
CA THR A 94 -11.69 24.84 6.57
C THR A 94 -11.86 25.78 5.37
N CYS A 95 -12.62 25.38 4.34
CA CYS A 95 -13.18 26.27 3.33
C CYS A 95 -14.30 27.14 3.93
N ARG A 96 -13.91 28.11 4.79
CA ARG A 96 -14.80 29.23 5.11
C ARG A 96 -14.96 30.06 3.84
N GLN A 97 -16.18 30.07 3.30
CA GLN A 97 -16.61 31.02 2.27
C GLN A 97 -16.17 32.43 2.69
N ARG A 98 -15.36 33.09 1.85
CA ARG A 98 -15.00 34.49 2.11
C ARG A 98 -16.24 35.33 1.89
N SER A 99 -16.51 36.28 2.78
CA SER A 99 -17.57 37.28 2.61
C SER A 99 -17.32 38.06 1.31
N GLY A 100 -18.00 37.66 0.23
CA GLY A 100 -17.79 38.26 -1.09
C GLY A 100 -18.21 37.40 -2.30
N GLU A 101 -18.51 36.11 -2.12
CA GLU A 101 -19.09 35.30 -3.20
C GLU A 101 -20.58 35.59 -3.32
N THR A 102 -20.95 36.40 -4.32
CA THR A 102 -22.34 36.64 -4.75
C THR A 102 -22.93 35.37 -5.35
N LEU A 103 -24.10 34.98 -4.85
CA LEU A 103 -24.97 33.99 -5.50
C LEU A 103 -25.59 34.65 -6.73
N ASP A 104 -25.26 34.14 -7.92
CA ASP A 104 -26.00 34.44 -9.15
C ASP A 104 -27.24 33.53 -9.17
N GLU A 105 -28.42 34.13 -9.37
CA GLU A 105 -29.76 33.50 -9.28
C GLU A 105 -30.04 32.44 -10.35
#